data_AF-A0A843D134-F1
#
_entry.id   AF-A0A843D134-F1
#
_cell.length_a   1.000
_cell.length_b   1.000
_cell.length_c   1.000
_cell.angle_alpha   90.00
_cell.angle_beta   90.00
_cell.angle_gamma   90.00
#
_symmetry.space_group_name_H-M   'P 1'
#
loop_
_entity.id
_entity.type
_entity.pdbx_description
1 polymer ?
#
loop_
_entity_poly.entity_id
_entity_poly.type
_entity_poly.pdbx_seq_one_letter_code
_entity_poly.pdbx_strand_id
1 'polypeptide(L)'
;MSAVITESLCTGCGLCEKVCPAKAVLLQDKTAAVAKDRCLSCGHCAAVCPAGAVSSDTAGNKTFRVEEPAGSAVEQLLQGKRSVREFRDEPIPRAVLEELIRYGELAPSSRNTRGRKYFVITGPRVSEFEGVVIRGLSRVAAPAKPFIPLIKLFSKKKGASLASLQKLFSAMQNAYAEGHHPVLCGAPAVICIAGPKSNMQRKDDCVCAE
;
A
#
# COMPACT_ATOMS: atom_id res chain seq x y z
N MET A 1 -17.17 0.38 -5.33
CA MET A 1 -17.82 1.42 -4.51
C MET A 1 -16.80 1.92 -3.48
N SER A 2 -17.09 2.97 -2.72
CA SER A 2 -16.20 3.65 -1.75
C SER A 2 -16.66 3.41 -0.32
N ALA A 3 -15.81 3.63 0.68
CA ALA A 3 -16.23 3.57 2.09
C ALA A 3 -17.40 4.54 2.40
N VAL A 4 -18.32 4.11 3.27
CA VAL A 4 -19.50 4.88 3.70
C VAL A 4 -19.51 4.96 5.23
N ILE A 5 -19.85 6.13 5.77
CA ILE A 5 -19.95 6.37 7.22
C ILE A 5 -21.44 6.39 7.61
N THR A 6 -21.80 5.61 8.61
CA THR A 6 -23.11 5.68 9.26
C THR A 6 -23.04 6.68 10.41
N GLU A 7 -23.57 7.88 10.18
CA GLU A 7 -23.45 9.01 11.12
C GLU A 7 -23.98 8.69 12.52
N SER A 8 -25.10 7.97 12.61
CA SER A 8 -25.72 7.60 13.89
C SER A 8 -24.87 6.68 14.77
N LEU A 9 -23.87 5.99 14.20
CA LEU A 9 -22.93 5.14 14.93
C LEU A 9 -21.57 5.83 15.12
N CYS A 10 -21.30 6.92 14.41
CA CYS A 10 -19.99 7.56 14.44
C CYS A 10 -19.79 8.30 15.77
N THR A 11 -18.70 7.98 16.47
CA THR A 11 -18.34 8.65 17.74
C THR A 11 -17.35 9.81 17.55
N GLY A 12 -16.90 10.05 16.31
CA GLY A 12 -15.92 11.09 16.02
C GLY A 12 -14.50 10.80 16.49
N CYS A 13 -14.14 9.54 16.78
CA CYS A 13 -12.84 9.19 17.36
C CYS A 13 -11.60 9.41 16.46
N GLY A 14 -11.78 9.66 15.16
CA GLY A 14 -10.68 9.98 14.22
C GLY A 14 -9.77 8.82 13.79
N LEU A 15 -9.94 7.59 14.32
CA LEU A 15 -9.08 6.45 13.96
C LEU A 15 -9.09 6.15 12.45
N CYS A 16 -10.26 6.23 11.81
CA CYS A 16 -10.41 5.99 10.37
C CYS A 16 -9.69 7.02 9.49
N GLU A 17 -9.57 8.26 9.95
CA GLU A 17 -8.77 9.31 9.31
C GLU A 17 -7.28 8.99 9.43
N LYS A 18 -6.81 8.67 10.64
CA LYS A 18 -5.40 8.35 10.91
C LYS A 18 -4.88 7.21 10.04
N VAL A 19 -5.65 6.13 9.88
CA VAL A 19 -5.19 4.93 9.14
C VAL A 19 -5.43 5.00 7.63
N CYS A 20 -6.05 6.06 7.10
CA CYS A 20 -6.40 6.13 5.69
C CYS A 20 -5.16 6.47 4.84
N PRO A 21 -4.60 5.51 4.05
CA PRO A 21 -3.39 5.78 3.27
C PRO A 21 -3.61 6.83 2.17
N ALA A 22 -4.86 6.99 1.72
CA ALA A 22 -5.22 7.97 0.70
C ALA A 22 -5.63 9.33 1.27
N LYS A 23 -5.63 9.48 2.61
CA LYS A 23 -6.16 10.67 3.30
C LYS A 23 -7.55 11.07 2.82
N ALA A 24 -8.37 10.07 2.48
CA ALA A 24 -9.70 10.23 1.91
C ALA A 24 -10.79 10.38 2.97
N VAL A 25 -10.51 9.98 4.21
CA VAL A 25 -11.39 10.18 5.37
C VAL A 25 -10.98 11.47 6.05
N LEU A 26 -11.95 12.32 6.37
CA LEU A 26 -11.75 13.60 7.06
C LEU A 26 -12.70 13.68 8.26
N LEU A 27 -12.21 14.11 9.41
CA LEU A 27 -13.07 14.36 10.57
C LEU A 27 -13.62 15.79 10.53
N GLN A 28 -14.95 15.94 10.58
CA GLN A 28 -15.65 17.23 10.57
C GLN A 28 -16.70 17.24 11.69
N ASP A 29 -16.62 18.21 12.61
CA ASP A 29 -17.65 18.46 13.62
C ASP A 29 -18.17 17.21 14.36
N LYS A 30 -17.23 16.32 14.74
CA LYS A 30 -17.45 15.04 15.45
C LYS A 30 -17.97 13.87 14.58
N THR A 31 -18.06 14.02 13.27
CA THR A 31 -18.41 12.93 12.34
C THR A 31 -17.36 12.80 11.24
N ALA A 32 -17.06 11.56 10.84
CA ALA A 32 -16.14 11.33 9.72
C ALA A 32 -16.88 11.43 8.37
N ALA A 33 -16.23 12.00 7.36
CA ALA A 33 -16.71 12.08 5.98
C ALA A 33 -15.68 11.46 5.02
N VAL A 34 -16.14 10.89 3.91
CA VAL A 34 -15.28 10.23 2.91
C VAL A 34 -15.31 10.98 1.59
N ALA A 35 -14.14 11.48 1.16
CA ALA A 35 -13.90 11.96 -0.19
C ALA A 35 -13.86 10.76 -1.16
N LYS A 36 -15.01 10.45 -1.76
CA LYS A 36 -15.21 9.23 -2.58
C LYS A 36 -14.25 9.14 -3.77
N ASP A 37 -13.88 10.28 -4.34
CA ASP A 37 -12.94 10.41 -5.46
C ASP A 37 -11.49 10.02 -5.11
N ARG A 38 -11.15 10.03 -3.82
CA ARG A 38 -9.82 9.64 -3.30
C ARG A 38 -9.80 8.25 -2.65
N CYS A 39 -10.96 7.64 -2.44
CA CYS A 39 -11.07 6.37 -1.73
C CYS A 39 -10.48 5.22 -2.56
N LEU A 40 -9.53 4.47 -1.96
CA LEU A 40 -8.94 3.27 -2.57
C LEU A 40 -9.76 2.00 -2.33
N SER A 41 -10.85 2.09 -1.56
CA SER A 41 -11.70 0.95 -1.20
C SER A 41 -10.93 -0.21 -0.56
N CYS A 42 -9.90 0.12 0.24
CA CYS A 42 -9.00 -0.84 0.89
C CYS A 42 -9.51 -1.40 2.23
N GLY A 43 -10.59 -0.84 2.78
CA GLY A 43 -11.23 -1.30 4.01
C GLY A 43 -10.43 -1.09 5.30
N HIS A 44 -9.35 -0.28 5.30
CA HIS A 44 -8.59 0.02 6.53
C HIS A 44 -9.44 0.76 7.56
N CYS A 45 -10.24 1.74 7.12
CA CYS A 45 -11.11 2.52 7.99
C CYS A 45 -12.22 1.68 8.64
N ALA A 46 -12.81 0.74 7.88
CA ALA A 46 -13.80 -0.22 8.41
C ALA A 46 -13.19 -1.14 9.49
N ALA A 47 -11.97 -1.62 9.23
CA ALA A 47 -11.29 -2.56 10.12
C ALA A 47 -11.01 -1.97 11.52
N VAL A 48 -10.71 -0.68 11.61
CA VAL A 48 -10.31 -0.03 12.88
C VAL A 48 -11.44 0.71 13.59
N CYS A 49 -12.64 0.82 13.02
CA CYS A 49 -13.69 1.65 13.59
C CYS A 49 -14.39 0.96 14.78
N PRO A 50 -14.13 1.31 16.05
CA PRO A 50 -14.64 0.55 17.20
C PRO A 50 -16.17 0.50 17.28
N ALA A 51 -16.84 1.53 16.75
CA ALA A 51 -18.29 1.64 16.73
C ALA A 51 -18.97 0.91 15.54
N GLY A 52 -18.19 0.33 14.61
CA GLY A 52 -18.74 -0.30 13.41
C GLY A 52 -19.44 0.69 12.47
N ALA A 53 -19.08 1.97 12.53
CA ALA A 53 -19.72 3.05 11.79
C ALA A 53 -19.25 3.17 10.32
N VAL A 54 -18.34 2.30 9.86
CA VAL A 54 -17.74 2.40 8.53
C VAL A 54 -17.94 1.10 7.76
N SER A 55 -18.59 1.19 6.61
CA SER A 55 -18.80 0.07 5.68
C SER A 55 -17.93 0.22 4.43
N SER A 56 -17.50 -0.90 3.85
CA SER A 56 -16.83 -0.94 2.54
C SER A 56 -17.06 -2.28 1.85
N ASP A 57 -17.16 -2.30 0.51
CA ASP A 57 -17.49 -3.52 -0.24
C ASP A 57 -16.48 -4.67 -0.03
N THR A 58 -15.20 -4.32 0.17
CA THR A 58 -14.09 -5.27 0.29
C THR A 58 -13.98 -5.93 1.67
N ALA A 59 -14.63 -5.36 2.70
CA ALA A 59 -14.56 -5.86 4.07
C ALA A 59 -15.94 -6.09 4.73
N GLY A 60 -17.03 -5.69 4.07
CA GLY A 60 -18.34 -5.59 4.72
C GLY A 60 -18.35 -4.56 5.86
N ASN A 61 -19.31 -4.70 6.77
CA ASN A 61 -19.46 -3.86 7.97
C ASN A 61 -18.77 -4.48 9.21
N LYS A 62 -17.78 -5.35 8.99
CA LYS A 62 -17.09 -6.04 10.08
C LYS A 62 -15.86 -5.22 10.47
N THR A 63 -15.86 -4.74 11.71
CA THR A 63 -14.61 -4.40 12.37
C THR A 63 -13.71 -5.62 12.32
N PHE A 64 -12.42 -5.40 12.02
CA PHE A 64 -11.46 -6.47 12.22
C PHE A 64 -11.28 -6.61 13.73
N ARG A 65 -12.20 -7.33 14.36
CA ARG A 65 -11.98 -7.87 15.69
C ARG A 65 -11.20 -9.15 15.47
N VAL A 66 -10.08 -9.28 16.16
CA VAL A 66 -9.54 -10.59 16.47
C VAL A 66 -10.54 -11.22 17.45
N GLU A 67 -11.72 -11.63 16.95
CA GLU A 67 -12.45 -12.70 17.59
C GLU A 67 -11.54 -13.92 17.49
N GLU A 68 -11.44 -14.74 18.55
CA GLU A 68 -10.72 -16.01 18.43
C GLU A 68 -11.26 -16.72 17.19
N PRO A 69 -10.47 -16.85 16.11
CA PRO A 69 -11.07 -17.32 14.89
C PRO A 69 -11.30 -18.81 15.08
N ALA A 70 -12.56 -19.24 15.10
CA ALA A 70 -12.89 -20.63 14.92
C ALA A 70 -12.29 -21.08 13.58
N GLY A 71 -11.39 -22.07 13.60
CA GLY A 71 -10.69 -22.51 12.39
C GLY A 71 -9.24 -22.94 12.65
N SER A 72 -8.57 -23.34 11.57
CA SER A 72 -7.15 -23.71 11.62
C SER A 72 -6.25 -22.49 11.73
N ALA A 73 -5.01 -22.63 12.23
CA ALA A 73 -4.03 -21.55 12.28
C ALA A 73 -3.81 -20.84 10.91
N VAL A 74 -3.96 -21.59 9.81
CA VAL A 74 -3.88 -21.05 8.44
C VAL A 74 -5.06 -20.11 8.14
N GLU A 75 -6.27 -20.48 8.55
CA GLU A 75 -7.46 -19.64 8.35
C GLU A 75 -7.34 -18.33 9.13
N GLN A 76 -6.86 -18.40 10.38
CA GLN A 76 -6.60 -17.22 11.21
C GLN A 76 -5.60 -16.27 10.52
N LEU A 77 -4.50 -16.82 9.99
CA LEU A 77 -3.48 -16.06 9.27
C LEU A 77 -4.05 -15.37 8.02
N LEU A 78 -4.85 -16.10 7.22
CA LEU A 78 -5.42 -15.59 5.97
C LEU A 78 -6.44 -14.48 6.22
N GLN A 79 -7.28 -14.61 7.24
CA GLN A 79 -8.24 -13.58 7.63
C GLN A 79 -7.55 -12.34 8.22
N GLY A 80 -6.44 -12.54 8.94
CA GLY A 80 -5.66 -11.46 9.56
C GLY A 80 -4.71 -10.71 8.61
N LYS A 81 -4.32 -11.29 7.46
CA LYS A 81 -3.34 -10.68 6.55
C LYS A 81 -3.90 -9.38 5.95
N ARG A 82 -3.23 -8.25 6.26
CA ARG A 82 -3.53 -6.92 5.72
C ARG A 82 -2.26 -6.20 5.30
N SER A 83 -2.38 -5.20 4.42
CA SER A 83 -1.28 -4.30 4.12
C SER A 83 -0.99 -3.40 5.32
N VAL A 84 0.13 -3.66 6.00
CA VAL A 84 0.67 -2.83 7.08
C VAL A 84 1.40 -1.63 6.47
N ARG A 85 1.14 -0.43 7.00
CA ARG A 85 1.69 0.85 6.50
C ARG A 85 2.11 1.79 7.63
N GLU A 86 2.31 1.24 8.81
CA GLU A 86 2.84 1.92 9.99
C GLU A 86 3.68 0.87 10.70
N PHE A 87 4.98 1.13 10.81
CA PHE A 87 5.96 0.17 11.33
C PHE A 87 6.59 0.69 12.61
N ARG A 88 7.04 -0.23 13.46
CA ARG A 88 7.89 0.12 14.59
C ARG A 88 9.31 0.38 14.09
N ASP A 89 10.02 1.27 14.78
CA ASP A 89 11.44 1.51 14.55
C ASP A 89 12.28 0.42 15.26
N GLU A 90 12.07 -0.83 14.87
CA GLU A 90 12.74 -2.01 15.41
C GLU A 90 13.36 -2.82 14.26
N PRO A 91 14.68 -3.11 14.30
CA PRO A 91 15.31 -3.90 13.26
C PRO A 91 14.81 -5.35 13.26
N ILE A 92 14.60 -5.92 12.08
CA ILE A 92 14.20 -7.32 11.94
C ILE A 92 15.45 -8.22 12.03
N PRO A 93 15.47 -9.24 12.91
CA PRO A 93 16.58 -10.20 12.97
C PRO A 93 16.76 -10.91 11.63
N ARG A 94 18.02 -11.12 11.25
CA ARG A 94 18.38 -11.79 9.98
C ARG A 94 17.72 -13.16 9.84
N ALA A 95 17.66 -13.94 10.91
CA ALA A 95 17.03 -15.26 10.91
C ALA A 95 15.55 -15.22 10.48
N VAL A 96 14.82 -14.17 10.89
CA VAL A 96 13.41 -13.97 10.48
C VAL A 96 13.32 -13.67 8.98
N LEU A 97 14.21 -12.83 8.45
CA LEU A 97 14.24 -12.52 7.01
C LEU A 97 14.57 -13.76 6.16
N GLU A 98 15.51 -14.58 6.61
CA GLU A 98 15.87 -15.85 5.96
C GLU A 98 14.72 -16.85 6.00
N GLU A 99 14.00 -16.91 7.13
CA GLU A 99 12.81 -17.74 7.27
C GLU A 99 11.68 -17.31 6.33
N LEU A 100 11.42 -16.00 6.20
CA LEU A 100 10.42 -15.48 5.26
C LEU A 100 10.76 -15.83 3.80
N ILE A 101 12.04 -15.70 3.42
CA ILE A 101 12.51 -16.09 2.08
C ILE A 101 12.31 -17.60 1.86
N ARG A 102 12.61 -18.42 2.88
CA ARG A 102 12.37 -19.87 2.82
C ARG A 102 10.89 -20.18 2.57
N TYR A 103 9.96 -19.47 3.20
CA TYR A 103 8.53 -19.63 2.94
C TYR A 103 8.15 -19.23 1.51
N GLY A 104 8.67 -18.10 1.01
CA GLY A 104 8.49 -17.70 -0.39
C GLY A 104 9.02 -18.74 -1.39
N GLU A 105 10.09 -19.45 -1.02
CA GLU A 105 10.63 -20.56 -1.82
C GLU A 105 9.75 -21.82 -1.84
N LEU A 106 8.79 -21.96 -0.92
CA LEU A 106 7.80 -23.03 -0.99
C LEU A 106 6.71 -22.75 -2.04
N ALA A 107 6.62 -21.51 -2.54
CA ALA A 107 5.65 -21.16 -3.56
C ALA A 107 5.92 -21.91 -4.87
N PRO A 108 4.86 -22.33 -5.59
CA PRO A 108 4.99 -22.95 -6.90
C PRO A 108 5.69 -22.02 -7.89
N SER A 109 6.21 -22.60 -8.97
CA SER A 109 6.77 -21.83 -10.09
C SER A 109 6.52 -22.55 -11.40
N SER A 110 6.44 -21.80 -12.49
CA SER A 110 6.31 -22.36 -13.83
C SER A 110 7.43 -23.36 -14.11
N ARG A 111 7.04 -24.56 -14.54
CA ARG A 111 7.95 -25.70 -14.81
C ARG A 111 8.87 -26.03 -13.62
N ASN A 112 8.47 -25.68 -12.40
CA ASN A 112 9.26 -25.83 -11.18
C ASN A 112 10.67 -25.20 -11.28
N THR A 113 10.82 -24.10 -12.03
CA THR A 113 12.13 -23.48 -12.27
C THR A 113 12.75 -22.89 -11.02
N ARG A 114 11.94 -22.44 -10.05
CA ARG A 114 12.38 -21.82 -8.79
C ARG A 114 13.43 -20.73 -9.00
N GLY A 115 13.34 -20.00 -10.12
CA GLY A 115 14.36 -19.06 -10.56
C GLY A 115 14.36 -17.72 -9.81
N ARG A 116 13.64 -17.60 -8.70
CA ARG A 116 13.50 -16.33 -7.96
C ARG A 116 14.82 -15.91 -7.34
N LYS A 117 15.01 -14.61 -7.22
CA LYS A 117 16.12 -13.96 -6.53
C LYS A 117 15.53 -12.97 -5.54
N TYR A 118 16.08 -12.96 -4.33
CA TYR A 118 15.65 -12.10 -3.25
C TYR A 118 16.76 -11.10 -2.94
N PHE A 119 16.43 -9.81 -2.98
CA PHE A 119 17.32 -8.73 -2.59
C PHE A 119 16.79 -8.12 -1.30
N VAL A 120 17.54 -8.27 -0.22
CA VAL A 120 17.15 -7.81 1.11
C VAL A 120 17.87 -6.50 1.43
N ILE A 121 17.10 -5.48 1.81
CA ILE A 121 17.59 -4.16 2.19
C ILE A 121 17.12 -3.89 3.61
N THR A 122 18.04 -3.54 4.51
CA THR A 122 17.75 -3.27 5.93
C THR A 122 18.49 -2.02 6.42
N GLY A 123 18.08 -1.52 7.59
CA GLY A 123 18.73 -0.39 8.25
C GLY A 123 18.62 0.91 7.44
N PRO A 124 19.58 1.84 7.56
CA PRO A 124 19.53 3.15 6.90
C PRO A 124 19.35 3.08 5.37
N ARG A 125 19.80 1.98 4.75
CA ARG A 125 19.70 1.76 3.29
C ARG A 125 18.26 1.63 2.79
N VAL A 126 17.29 1.36 3.67
CA VAL A 126 15.88 1.30 3.29
C VAL A 126 15.38 2.69 2.88
N SER A 127 15.70 3.72 3.66
CA SER A 127 15.37 5.11 3.31
C SER A 127 16.07 5.54 2.02
N GLU A 128 17.36 5.23 1.87
CA GLU A 128 18.10 5.51 0.63
C GLU A 128 17.45 4.87 -0.61
N PHE A 129 17.01 3.61 -0.47
CA PHE A 129 16.31 2.88 -1.52
C PHE A 129 14.97 3.53 -1.87
N GLU A 130 14.18 3.97 -0.88
CA GLU A 130 12.97 4.75 -1.12
C GLU A 130 13.26 6.03 -1.93
N GLY A 131 14.33 6.75 -1.58
CA GLY A 131 14.77 7.92 -2.34
C GLY A 131 15.07 7.58 -3.82
N VAL A 132 15.66 6.41 -4.10
CA VAL A 132 15.87 5.93 -5.48
C VAL A 132 14.54 5.67 -6.18
N VAL A 133 13.60 5.00 -5.51
CA VAL A 133 12.26 4.70 -6.06
C VAL A 133 11.50 5.98 -6.39
N ILE A 134 11.46 6.94 -5.47
CA ILE A 134 10.77 8.23 -5.64
C ILE A 134 11.38 9.00 -6.82
N ARG A 135 12.72 9.07 -6.92
CA ARG A 135 13.39 9.69 -8.08
C ARG A 135 13.03 9.00 -9.40
N GLY A 136 12.94 7.66 -9.39
CA GLY A 136 12.53 6.87 -10.55
C GLY A 136 11.10 7.20 -11.01
N LEU A 137 10.14 7.23 -10.07
CA LEU A 137 8.74 7.57 -10.36
C LEU A 137 8.60 8.98 -10.95
N SER A 138 9.30 9.96 -10.40
CA SER A 138 9.25 11.35 -10.90
C SER A 138 9.79 11.51 -12.32
N ARG A 139 10.73 10.64 -12.76
CA ARG A 139 11.23 10.65 -14.14
C ARG A 139 10.19 10.18 -15.15
N VAL A 140 9.23 9.35 -14.75
CA VAL A 140 8.17 8.86 -15.65
C VAL A 140 7.24 10.00 -16.08
N ALA A 141 7.02 11.01 -15.22
CA ALA A 141 6.16 12.16 -15.51
C ALA A 141 6.90 13.36 -16.12
N ALA A 142 8.24 13.40 -16.09
CA ALA A 142 9.03 14.57 -16.49
C ALA A 142 8.98 14.90 -18.00
N PRO A 143 9.07 13.95 -18.95
CA PRO A 143 9.13 14.26 -20.39
C PRO A 143 7.83 14.85 -20.93
N ALA A 144 6.70 14.52 -20.30
CA ALA A 144 5.40 14.98 -20.73
C ALA A 144 5.11 16.43 -20.32
N LYS A 145 5.79 16.98 -19.28
CA LYS A 145 5.52 18.31 -18.70
C LYS A 145 5.26 19.43 -19.71
N PRO A 146 6.17 19.72 -20.68
CA PRO A 146 5.97 20.83 -21.62
C PRO A 146 4.82 20.59 -22.59
N PHE A 147 4.43 19.33 -22.82
CA PHE A 147 3.38 18.95 -23.75
C PHE A 147 2.01 18.76 -23.07
N ILE A 148 1.92 18.77 -21.73
CA ILE A 148 0.64 18.65 -21.01
C ILE A 148 -0.42 19.68 -21.49
N PRO A 149 -0.10 20.97 -21.72
CA PRO A 149 -1.08 21.94 -22.23
C PRO A 149 -1.61 21.56 -23.62
N LEU A 150 -0.72 21.08 -24.49
CA LEU A 150 -1.06 20.62 -25.83
C LEU A 150 -1.94 19.35 -25.76
N ILE A 151 -1.57 18.39 -24.92
CA ILE A 151 -2.36 17.16 -24.70
C ILE A 151 -3.73 17.49 -24.10
N LYS A 152 -3.86 18.51 -23.23
CA LYS A 152 -5.17 18.98 -22.72
C LYS A 152 -6.06 19.53 -23.83
N LEU A 153 -5.48 20.15 -24.85
CA LEU A 153 -6.21 20.69 -26.01
C LEU A 153 -6.83 19.56 -26.85
N PHE A 154 -6.09 18.47 -27.06
CA PHE A 154 -6.58 17.30 -27.81
C PHE A 154 -7.36 16.29 -26.95
N SER A 155 -7.09 16.21 -25.66
CA SER A 155 -7.76 15.31 -24.71
C SER A 155 -7.68 15.84 -23.29
N LYS A 156 -8.74 16.56 -22.88
CA LYS A 156 -8.88 17.13 -21.53
C LYS A 156 -8.69 16.07 -20.42
N LYS A 157 -9.22 14.86 -20.61
CA LYS A 157 -9.11 13.74 -19.66
C LYS A 157 -7.68 13.21 -19.50
N LYS A 158 -6.97 12.98 -20.61
CA LYS A 158 -5.56 12.51 -20.57
C LYS A 158 -4.63 13.59 -19.99
N GLY A 159 -4.81 14.84 -20.40
CA GLY A 159 -3.99 15.94 -19.90
C GLY A 159 -4.24 16.27 -18.42
N ALA A 160 -5.47 16.12 -17.92
CA ALA A 160 -5.78 16.23 -16.49
C ALA A 160 -5.13 15.10 -15.67
N SER A 161 -5.20 13.85 -16.16
CA SER A 161 -4.59 12.68 -15.51
C SER A 161 -3.07 12.83 -15.35
N LEU A 162 -2.37 13.25 -16.41
CA LEU A 162 -0.92 13.51 -16.39
C LEU A 162 -0.55 14.61 -15.40
N ALA A 163 -1.33 15.70 -15.34
CA ALA A 163 -1.10 16.78 -14.38
C ALA A 163 -1.30 16.32 -12.92
N SER A 164 -2.31 15.48 -12.67
CA SER A 164 -2.53 14.88 -11.34
C SER A 164 -1.40 13.94 -10.93
N LEU A 165 -0.91 13.11 -11.86
CA LEU A 165 0.22 12.21 -11.63
C LEU A 165 1.50 13.00 -11.29
N GLN A 166 1.76 14.10 -12.01
CA GLN A 166 2.88 14.97 -11.73
C GLN A 166 2.78 15.60 -10.33
N LYS A 167 1.59 16.12 -9.96
CA LYS A 167 1.36 16.67 -8.61
C LYS A 167 1.60 15.63 -7.53
N LEU A 168 1.14 14.40 -7.74
CA LEU A 168 1.35 13.29 -6.82
C LEU A 168 2.85 13.01 -6.60
N PHE A 169 3.62 12.86 -7.68
CA PHE A 169 5.06 12.58 -7.55
C PHE A 169 5.84 13.72 -6.91
N SER A 170 5.50 14.98 -7.21
CA SER A 170 6.11 16.12 -6.52
C SER A 170 5.74 16.15 -5.03
N ALA A 171 4.51 15.82 -4.66
CA ALA A 171 4.12 15.71 -3.26
C ALA A 171 4.89 14.59 -2.52
N MET A 172 5.12 13.45 -3.18
CA MET A 172 5.94 12.37 -2.61
C MET A 172 7.40 12.78 -2.43
N GLN A 173 7.97 13.54 -3.38
CA GLN A 173 9.32 14.08 -3.24
C GLN A 173 9.45 15.03 -2.06
N ASN A 174 8.49 15.94 -1.89
CA ASN A 174 8.49 16.89 -0.78
C ASN A 174 8.33 16.17 0.56
N ALA A 175 7.37 15.25 0.67
CA ALA A 175 7.17 14.45 1.87
C ALA A 175 8.45 13.68 2.26
N TYR A 176 9.13 13.08 1.29
CA TYR A 176 10.41 12.41 1.55
C TYR A 176 11.52 13.36 1.99
N ALA A 177 11.61 14.56 1.40
CA ALA A 177 12.57 15.58 1.82
C ALA A 177 12.31 16.09 3.25
N GLU A 178 11.06 16.06 3.71
CA GLU A 178 10.63 16.39 5.08
C GLU A 178 10.84 15.23 6.07
N GLY A 179 11.41 14.10 5.62
CA GLY A 179 11.67 12.93 6.46
C GLY A 179 10.49 11.95 6.58
N HIS A 180 9.44 12.12 5.79
CA HIS A 180 8.35 11.14 5.71
C HIS A 180 8.67 10.02 4.70
N HIS A 181 8.00 8.88 4.85
CA HIS A 181 8.22 7.69 4.00
C HIS A 181 6.96 7.36 3.17
N PRO A 182 6.70 8.09 2.07
CA PRO A 182 5.44 7.98 1.34
C PRO A 182 5.29 6.70 0.48
N VAL A 183 6.37 5.94 0.28
CA VAL A 183 6.38 4.67 -0.49
C VAL A 183 6.51 3.49 0.44
N LEU A 184 7.56 3.48 1.28
CA LEU A 184 7.89 2.32 2.12
C LEU A 184 7.29 2.41 3.52
N CYS A 185 6.62 3.52 3.84
CA CYS A 185 5.86 3.70 5.08
C CYS A 185 6.70 3.53 6.37
N GLY A 186 8.03 3.69 6.29
CA GLY A 186 8.94 3.52 7.42
C GLY A 186 9.28 2.06 7.73
N ALA A 187 9.12 1.14 6.77
CA ALA A 187 9.46 -0.27 6.98
C ALA A 187 10.95 -0.45 7.38
N PRO A 188 11.27 -1.32 8.36
CA PRO A 188 12.66 -1.57 8.79
C PRO A 188 13.45 -2.45 7.81
N ALA A 189 12.75 -3.11 6.88
CA ALA A 189 13.33 -3.96 5.85
C ALA A 189 12.48 -3.95 4.56
N VAL A 190 13.13 -4.17 3.43
CA VAL A 190 12.50 -4.41 2.12
C VAL A 190 13.07 -5.67 1.51
N ILE A 191 12.19 -6.52 0.99
CA ILE A 191 12.58 -7.69 0.19
C ILE A 191 12.08 -7.46 -1.24
N CYS A 192 12.99 -7.30 -2.19
CA CYS A 192 12.64 -7.26 -3.61
C CYS A 192 12.77 -8.68 -4.20
N ILE A 193 11.69 -9.20 -4.77
CA ILE A 193 11.66 -10.50 -5.45
C ILE A 193 11.78 -10.26 -6.96
N ALA A 194 12.73 -10.95 -7.60
CA ALA A 194 12.94 -10.86 -9.04
C ALA A 194 13.09 -12.24 -9.67
N GLY A 195 12.54 -12.42 -10.87
CA GLY A 195 12.75 -13.62 -11.68
C GLY A 195 13.53 -13.31 -12.96
N PRO A 196 14.21 -14.32 -13.55
CA PRO A 196 15.04 -14.15 -14.72
C PRO A 196 14.19 -13.80 -15.94
N LYS A 197 14.68 -12.89 -16.79
CA LYS A 197 13.96 -12.47 -18.01
C LYS A 197 13.67 -13.63 -18.97
N SER A 198 14.50 -14.68 -18.94
CA SER A 198 14.31 -15.91 -19.72
C SER A 198 13.06 -16.70 -19.31
N ASN A 199 12.54 -16.51 -18.10
CA ASN A 199 11.28 -17.10 -17.66
C ASN A 199 10.12 -16.16 -18.02
N MET A 200 9.19 -16.67 -18.83
CA MET A 200 8.00 -15.94 -19.28
C MET A 200 7.03 -15.66 -18.11
N GLN A 201 6.87 -16.62 -17.20
CA GLN A 201 6.00 -16.53 -16.01
C GLN A 201 6.70 -15.96 -14.79
N ARG A 202 7.88 -15.35 -14.97
CA ARG A 202 8.67 -14.78 -13.86
C ARG A 202 7.87 -13.82 -12.97
N LYS A 203 6.88 -13.11 -13.53
CA LYS A 203 6.07 -12.15 -12.77
C LYS A 203 5.14 -12.90 -11.82
N ASP A 204 4.38 -13.87 -12.36
CA ASP A 204 3.46 -14.69 -11.59
C ASP A 204 4.22 -15.50 -10.53
N ASP A 205 5.37 -16.08 -10.90
CA ASP A 205 6.24 -16.82 -9.98
C ASP A 205 6.74 -15.97 -8.81
N CYS A 206 6.97 -14.66 -9.02
CA CYS A 206 7.35 -13.74 -7.94
C CYS A 206 6.15 -13.36 -7.06
N VAL A 207 4.98 -13.11 -7.66
CA VAL A 207 3.75 -12.76 -6.94
C VAL A 207 3.29 -13.91 -6.03
N CYS A 208 3.43 -15.17 -6.47
CA CYS A 208 3.09 -16.32 -5.63
C CYS A 208 3.98 -16.46 -4.38
N ALA A 209 5.15 -15.81 -4.36
CA ALA A 209 6.11 -15.88 -3.26
C ALA A 209 6.01 -14.71 -2.26
N GLU A 210 5.04 -13.79 -2.44
CA GLU A 210 4.76 -12.60 -1.62
C GLU A 210 3.61 -12.82 -0.60
#